data_AF-A0A142VY81-F1
#
_entry.id   AF-A0A142VY81-F1
#
_cell.length_a   1.000
_cell.length_b   1.000
_cell.length_c   1.000
_cell.angle_alpha   90.00
_cell.angle_beta   90.00
_cell.angle_gamma   90.00
#
_symmetry.space_group_name_H-M   'P 1'
#
loop_
_entity.id
_entity.type
_entity.pdbx_description
1 polymer ?
#
loop_
_entity_poly.entity_id
_entity_poly.type
_entity_poly.pdbx_seq_one_letter_code
_entity_poly.pdbx_strand_id
1 'polypeptide(L)'
;MGRAGRLIAGAIAGGMALGLALLAALGPPAPRASVPPQISAADARPGLGVTLRRCRTVTVADDACEAAWEAKRRHFFGQERRAR
;
A
#
# COMPACT_ATOMS: atom_id res chain seq x y z
N MET A 1 -7.50 -28.11 33.01
CA MET A 1 -6.35 -27.47 32.32
C MET A 1 -5.31 -27.05 33.35
N GLY A 2 -4.07 -27.55 33.26
CA GLY A 2 -3.00 -27.20 34.21
C GLY A 2 -2.53 -25.75 34.08
N ARG A 3 -1.79 -25.24 35.08
CA ARG A 3 -1.20 -23.89 35.07
C ARG A 3 -0.44 -23.59 33.79
N ALA A 4 0.38 -24.54 33.32
CA ALA A 4 1.13 -24.41 32.07
C ALA A 4 0.21 -24.19 30.85
N GLY A 5 -0.93 -24.90 30.77
CA GLY A 5 -1.90 -24.72 29.69
C GLY A 5 -2.56 -23.34 29.68
N ARG A 6 -2.82 -22.74 30.86
CA ARG A 6 -3.36 -21.36 30.94
C ARG A 6 -2.33 -20.32 30.52
N LEU A 7 -1.05 -20.53 30.83
CA LEU A 7 0.03 -19.62 30.41
C LEU A 7 0.23 -19.64 28.89
N ILE A 8 0.23 -20.83 28.28
CA ILE A 8 0.35 -20.98 26.83
C ILE A 8 -0.82 -20.31 26.10
N ALA A 9 -2.05 -20.54 26.55
CA ALA A 9 -3.23 -19.90 25.97
C ALA A 9 -3.18 -18.37 26.09
N GLY A 10 -2.73 -17.85 27.24
CA GLY A 10 -2.55 -16.42 27.45
C GLY A 10 -1.50 -15.80 26.53
N ALA A 11 -0.37 -16.48 26.33
CA ALA A 11 0.70 -16.01 25.45
C ALA A 11 0.24 -15.91 23.98
N ILE A 12 -0.51 -16.90 23.50
CA ILE A 12 -1.05 -16.90 22.12
C ILE A 12 -2.03 -15.74 21.93
N ALA A 13 -3.00 -15.58 22.85
CA ALA A 13 -3.99 -14.51 22.77
C ALA A 13 -3.33 -13.12 22.84
N GLY A 14 -2.38 -12.93 23.77
CA GLY A 14 -1.64 -11.69 23.92
C GLY A 14 -0.79 -11.35 22.68
N GLY A 15 -0.07 -12.32 22.14
CA GLY A 15 0.71 -12.15 20.91
C GLY A 15 -0.15 -11.78 19.71
N MET A 16 -1.30 -12.43 19.55
CA MET A 16 -2.24 -12.13 18.48
C MET A 16 -2.80 -10.71 18.60
N ALA A 17 -3.21 -10.29 19.80
CA ALA A 17 -3.72 -8.94 20.03
C ALA A 17 -2.66 -7.87 19.74
N LEU A 18 -1.41 -8.08 20.18
CA LEU A 18 -0.31 -7.15 19.91
C LEU A 18 0.01 -7.07 18.40
N GLY A 19 0.03 -8.22 17.70
CA GLY A 19 0.25 -8.26 16.26
C GLY A 19 -0.82 -7.48 15.49
N LEU A 20 -2.10 -7.63 15.87
CA LEU A 20 -3.20 -6.86 15.28
C LEU A 20 -3.10 -5.36 15.57
N ALA A 21 -2.69 -4.98 16.79
CA ALA A 21 -2.47 -3.58 17.15
C ALA A 21 -1.36 -2.94 16.30
N LEU A 22 -0.26 -3.66 16.08
CA LEU A 22 0.83 -3.20 15.20
C LEU A 22 0.37 -3.06 13.75
N LEU A 23 -0.37 -4.05 13.24
CA LEU A 23 -0.96 -3.98 11.89
C LEU A 23 -1.93 -2.80 11.74
N ALA A 24 -2.71 -2.48 12.76
CA ALA A 24 -3.63 -1.33 12.72
C ALA A 24 -2.90 0.01 12.83
N ALA A 25 -1.84 0.10 13.64
CA ALA A 25 -1.09 1.33 13.87
C ALA A 25 -0.11 1.66 12.74
N LEU A 26 0.52 0.63 12.16
CA LEU A 26 1.59 0.76 11.17
C LEU A 26 1.16 0.34 9.76
N GLY A 27 0.06 -0.39 9.64
CA GLY A 27 -0.43 -0.86 8.35
C GLY A 27 -0.97 0.30 7.50
N PRO A 28 -0.96 0.13 6.17
CA PRO A 28 -1.58 1.10 5.29
C PRO A 28 -3.05 1.27 5.67
N PRO A 29 -3.61 2.49 5.58
CA PRO A 29 -5.01 2.73 5.88
C PRO A 29 -5.85 1.76 5.06
N ALA A 30 -6.84 1.11 5.70
CA ALA A 30 -7.76 0.21 5.03
C ALA A 30 -8.23 0.86 3.72
N PRO A 31 -8.21 0.16 2.57
CA PRO A 31 -8.73 0.69 1.33
C PRO A 31 -10.16 1.12 1.59
N ARG A 32 -10.37 2.43 1.74
CA ARG A 32 -11.72 2.96 1.72
C ARG A 32 -12.27 2.49 0.38
N ALA A 33 -13.55 2.08 0.33
CA ALA A 33 -14.26 1.96 -0.92
C ALA A 33 -14.37 3.36 -1.54
N SER A 34 -13.24 3.88 -1.99
CA SER A 34 -13.15 5.08 -2.78
C SER A 34 -13.64 4.64 -4.14
N VAL A 35 -14.80 5.18 -4.54
CA VAL A 35 -15.11 5.33 -5.96
C VAL A 35 -13.79 5.78 -6.61
N PRO A 36 -13.20 4.99 -7.50
CA PRO A 36 -11.91 5.35 -8.06
C PRO A 36 -12.09 6.75 -8.65
N PRO A 37 -11.27 7.74 -8.30
CA PRO A 37 -11.32 9.00 -9.00
C PRO A 37 -11.14 8.62 -10.47
N GLN A 38 -12.11 8.97 -11.31
CA GLN A 38 -12.01 8.87 -12.76
C GLN A 38 -10.77 9.66 -13.14
N ILE A 39 -9.63 8.96 -13.25
CA ILE A 39 -8.40 9.49 -13.79
C ILE A 39 -8.76 9.80 -15.23
N SER A 40 -8.94 11.08 -15.53
CA SER A 40 -9.23 11.52 -16.89
C SER A 40 -8.13 10.95 -17.79
N ALA A 41 -8.52 10.27 -18.87
CA ALA A 41 -7.57 9.74 -19.84
C ALA A 41 -6.69 10.86 -20.45
N ALA A 42 -7.12 12.12 -20.32
CA ALA A 42 -6.35 13.31 -20.69
C ALA A 42 -5.11 13.54 -19.82
N ASP A 43 -5.09 13.08 -18.55
CA ASP A 43 -3.94 13.19 -17.64
C ASP A 43 -3.04 11.95 -17.67
N ALA A 44 -3.45 10.91 -18.39
CA ALA A 44 -2.69 9.68 -18.50
C ALA A 44 -1.61 9.83 -19.57
N ARG A 45 -0.35 10.02 -19.15
CA ARG A 45 0.81 9.84 -20.03
C ARG A 45 0.67 8.48 -20.74
N PRO A 46 0.73 8.41 -22.08
CA PRO A 46 0.56 7.14 -22.79
C PRO A 46 1.58 6.11 -22.29
N GLY A 47 1.09 4.93 -21.88
CA GLY A 47 1.89 3.84 -21.32
C GLY A 47 2.01 3.82 -19.79
N LEU A 48 2.01 4.97 -19.10
CA LEU A 48 2.18 5.03 -17.64
C LEU A 48 1.04 4.29 -16.91
N GLY A 49 -0.20 4.45 -17.38
CA GLY A 49 -1.36 3.75 -16.81
C GLY A 49 -1.30 2.23 -16.94
N VAL A 50 -0.67 1.71 -18.00
CA VAL A 50 -0.52 0.26 -18.24
C VAL A 50 0.53 -0.32 -17.29
N THR A 51 1.68 0.34 -17.16
CA THR A 51 2.74 -0.06 -16.22
C THR A 51 2.22 -0.05 -14.78
N LEU A 52 1.56 1.03 -14.34
CA LEU A 52 0.97 1.10 -13.00
C LEU A 52 -0.10 0.02 -12.75
N ARG A 53 -0.84 -0.42 -13.78
CA ARG A 53 -1.81 -1.51 -13.63
C ARG A 53 -1.11 -2.85 -13.40
N ARG A 54 -0.03 -3.12 -14.14
CA ARG A 54 0.82 -4.31 -13.92
C ARG A 54 1.46 -4.30 -12.53
N CYS A 55 1.96 -3.16 -12.07
CA CYS A 55 2.63 -3.05 -10.78
C CYS A 55 1.75 -3.40 -9.57
N ARG A 56 0.42 -3.37 -9.71
CA ARG A 56 -0.50 -3.81 -8.65
C ARG A 56 -0.46 -5.30 -8.36
N THR A 57 0.04 -6.10 -9.30
CA THR A 57 0.08 -7.58 -9.18
C THR A 57 1.49 -8.12 -8.98
N VAL A 58 2.51 -7.27 -9.07
CA VAL A 58 3.91 -7.66 -8.87
C VAL A 58 4.19 -7.65 -7.37
N THR A 59 4.64 -8.78 -6.83
CA THR A 59 4.97 -8.96 -5.41
C THR A 59 6.47 -8.93 -5.11
N VAL A 60 7.29 -8.84 -6.15
CA VAL A 60 8.75 -8.74 -6.07
C VAL A 60 9.19 -7.31 -6.35
N ALA A 61 10.40 -6.95 -5.93
CA ALA A 61 10.98 -5.65 -6.27
C ALA A 61 11.13 -5.52 -7.80
N ASP A 62 10.63 -4.42 -8.36
CA ASP A 62 10.65 -4.14 -9.79
C ASP A 62 10.95 -2.64 -10.00
N ASP A 63 12.13 -2.35 -10.55
CA ASP A 63 12.62 -0.98 -10.74
C ASP A 63 11.73 -0.16 -11.68
N ALA A 64 11.08 -0.82 -12.66
CA ALA A 64 10.17 -0.14 -13.58
C ALA A 64 8.87 0.27 -12.87
N CYS A 65 8.45 -0.49 -11.87
CA CYS A 65 7.32 -0.13 -11.01
C CYS A 65 7.63 1.04 -10.08
N GLU A 66 8.80 1.07 -9.47
CA GLU A 66 9.24 2.19 -8.64
C GLU A 66 9.35 3.49 -9.46
N ALA A 67 9.99 3.42 -10.63
CA ALA A 67 10.09 4.57 -11.52
C ALA A 67 8.72 5.09 -12.00
N ALA A 68 7.78 4.20 -12.33
CA ALA A 68 6.43 4.57 -12.73
C ALA A 68 5.64 5.21 -11.57
N TRP A 69 5.83 4.73 -10.33
CA TRP A 69 5.23 5.30 -9.14
C TRP A 69 5.77 6.70 -8.85
N GLU A 70 7.09 6.88 -8.88
CA GLU A 70 7.71 8.19 -8.66
C GLU A 70 7.27 9.23 -9.69
N ALA A 71 7.21 8.85 -10.97
CA ALA A 71 6.72 9.73 -12.03
C ALA A 71 5.28 10.18 -11.75
N LYS A 72 4.39 9.24 -11.42
CA LYS A 72 2.99 9.57 -11.08
C LYS A 72 2.91 10.46 -9.83
N ARG A 73 3.73 10.21 -8.82
CA ARG A 73 3.78 10.97 -7.57
C ARG A 73 4.19 12.43 -7.83
N ARG A 74 5.28 12.66 -8.59
CA ARG A 74 5.73 14.01 -8.97
C ARG A 74 4.67 14.76 -9.75
N HIS A 75 4.02 14.08 -10.69
CA HIS A 75 2.93 14.64 -11.49
C HIS A 75 1.75 15.06 -10.61
N PHE A 76 1.29 14.18 -9.72
CA PHE A 76 0.17 14.44 -8.81
C PHE A 76 0.43 15.65 -7.90
N PHE A 77 1.66 15.78 -7.37
CA PHE A 77 2.04 16.92 -6.53
C PHE A 77 2.45 18.17 -7.33
N GLY A 78 2.32 18.16 -8.65
CA GLY A 78 2.67 19.29 -9.53
C GLY A 78 4.14 19.69 -9.44
N GLN A 79 5.03 18.79 -8.98
CA GLN A 79 6.47 19.07 -8.85
C GLN A 79 7.13 19.24 -10.22
N GLU A 80 6.54 18.64 -11.25
CA GLU A 80 6.95 18.82 -12.65
C GLU A 80 6.75 20.25 -13.15
N ARG A 81 5.82 21.02 -12.53
CA ARG A 81 5.52 22.41 -12.91
C ARG A 81 6.38 23.44 -12.19
N ARG A 82 7.04 23.07 -11.08
CA ARG A 82 7.92 23.97 -10.29
C ARG A 82 9.36 24.00 -10.82
N ALA A 83 9.73 23.06 -11.67
CA ALA A 83 11.04 22.97 -12.31
C ALA A 83 11.11 23.74 -13.65
N ARG A 84 10.11 24.59 -13.94
CA ARG A 84 9.98 25.33 -15.20
C ARG A 84 9.87 26.83 -14.91
#